data_AF-W1XS65-F1
#
_entry.id   AF-W1XS65-F1
#
_cell.length_a   1.000
_cell.length_b   1.000
_cell.length_c   1.000
_cell.angle_alpha   90.00
_cell.angle_beta   90.00
_cell.angle_gamma   90.00
#
_symmetry.space_group_name_H-M   'P 1'
#
loop_
_entity.id
_entity.type
_entity.pdbx_description
1 polymer ?
#
loop_
_entity_poly.entity_id
_entity_poly.type
_entity_poly.pdbx_seq_one_letter_code
_entity_poly.pdbx_strand_id
1 'polypeptide(L)'
;LPNAGETQCEEIINKINNKCEEIDHEFIQLNIALGEAIKVTLEEDIYNCIKKVEEKVYRTKLLEKKSIKSSIINSLKKSLQEK
;
A
#
# COMPACT_ATOMS: atom_id res chain seq x y z
N LEU A 1 -3.76 -7.12 14.70
CA LEU A 1 -4.14 -8.55 14.59
C LEU A 1 -3.67 -9.25 15.86
N PRO A 2 -4.55 -9.90 16.63
CA PRO A 2 -4.12 -10.61 17.83
C PRO A 2 -3.25 -11.80 17.44
N ASN A 3 -2.14 -12.02 18.16
CA ASN A 3 -1.20 -13.12 17.97
C ASN A 3 -0.59 -13.23 16.54
N ALA A 4 -0.43 -12.10 15.84
CA ALA A 4 0.17 -12.07 14.52
C ALA A 4 1.61 -11.56 14.56
N GLY A 5 2.51 -12.26 13.87
CA GLY A 5 3.91 -11.85 13.66
C GLY A 5 4.07 -10.88 12.49
N GLU A 6 5.29 -10.36 12.29
CA GLU A 6 5.60 -9.33 11.27
C GLU A 6 5.35 -9.89 9.88
N THR A 7 5.88 -11.09 9.63
CA THR A 7 5.71 -11.83 8.38
C THR A 7 4.24 -12.08 8.05
N GLN A 8 3.40 -12.41 9.03
CA GLN A 8 1.97 -12.62 8.79
C GLN A 8 1.25 -11.32 8.42
N CYS A 9 1.63 -10.20 9.05
CA CYS A 9 1.07 -8.90 8.71
C CYS A 9 1.48 -8.48 7.29
N GLU A 10 2.76 -8.66 6.94
CA GLU A 10 3.28 -8.41 5.59
C GLU A 10 2.59 -9.28 4.53
N GLU A 11 2.39 -10.58 4.79
CA GLU A 11 1.66 -11.48 3.90
C GLU A 11 0.22 -11.02 3.65
N ILE A 12 -0.47 -10.59 4.70
CA ILE A 12 -1.84 -10.07 4.58
C ILE A 12 -1.86 -8.79 3.75
N ILE A 13 -0.91 -7.87 3.98
CA ILE A 13 -0.80 -6.61 3.23
C ILE A 13 -0.54 -6.91 1.75
N ASN A 14 0.42 -7.79 1.45
CA ASN A 14 0.71 -8.20 0.09
C ASN A 14 -0.50 -8.85 -0.58
N LYS A 15 -1.25 -9.67 0.15
CA LYS A 15 -2.48 -10.30 -0.36
C LYS A 15 -3.58 -9.28 -0.68
N ILE A 16 -3.68 -8.20 0.11
CA ILE A 16 -4.62 -7.11 -0.16
C ILE A 16 -4.17 -6.33 -1.40
N ASN A 17 -2.88 -5.97 -1.49
CA ASN A 17 -2.32 -5.25 -2.63
C ASN A 17 -2.50 -6.02 -3.95
N ASN A 18 -2.18 -7.32 -3.97
CA ASN A 18 -2.34 -8.14 -5.17
C ASN A 18 -3.81 -8.20 -5.62
N LYS A 19 -4.75 -8.31 -4.67
CA LYS A 19 -6.18 -8.28 -5.00
C LYS A 19 -6.62 -6.92 -5.56
N CYS A 20 -6.03 -5.82 -5.08
CA CYS A 20 -6.31 -4.49 -5.65
C CYS A 20 -5.74 -4.34 -7.06
N GLU A 21 -4.61 -4.99 -7.38
CA GLU A 21 -4.01 -4.99 -8.72
C GLU A 21 -4.73 -5.92 -9.71
N GLU A 22 -5.25 -7.06 -9.24
CA GLU A 22 -6.00 -8.03 -10.07
C GLU A 22 -7.36 -7.51 -10.53
N ILE A 23 -7.92 -6.49 -9.86
CA ILE A 23 -9.18 -5.89 -10.28
C ILE A 23 -8.90 -5.04 -11.52
N ASP A 24 -9.42 -5.49 -12.66
CA ASP A 24 -9.35 -4.76 -13.92
C ASP A 24 -10.21 -3.49 -13.81
N HIS A 25 -9.53 -2.36 -13.59
CA HIS A 25 -10.18 -1.07 -13.53
C HIS A 25 -10.08 -0.40 -14.89
N GLU A 26 -11.21 -0.35 -15.60
CA GLU A 26 -11.33 0.19 -16.97
C GLU A 26 -10.86 1.66 -17.10
N PHE A 27 -10.87 2.43 -16.01
CA PHE A 27 -10.53 3.87 -16.04
C PHE A 27 -9.53 4.34 -14.98
N ILE A 28 -9.56 3.79 -13.76
CA ILE A 28 -8.72 4.28 -12.64
C ILE A 28 -8.25 3.10 -11.80
N GLN A 29 -6.95 2.86 -11.78
CA GLN A 29 -6.34 1.88 -10.89
C GLN A 29 -6.54 2.29 -9.42
N LEU A 30 -7.04 1.35 -8.62
CA LEU A 30 -7.10 1.51 -7.18
C LEU A 30 -5.69 1.53 -6.60
N ASN A 31 -5.43 2.45 -5.67
CA ASN A 31 -4.16 2.52 -4.97
C ASN A 31 -4.36 2.76 -3.47
N ILE A 32 -3.76 1.90 -2.64
CA ILE A 32 -3.92 1.90 -1.19
C ILE A 32 -2.55 1.70 -0.55
N ALA A 33 -2.11 2.70 0.21
CA ALA A 33 -0.92 2.59 1.04
C ALA A 33 -1.28 1.93 2.39
N LEU A 34 -0.62 0.81 2.69
CA LEU A 34 -0.74 0.08 3.95
C LEU A 34 0.60 0.07 4.69
N GLY A 35 0.54 -0.15 6.01
CA GLY A 35 1.73 -0.32 6.84
C GLY A 35 1.39 -1.05 8.13
N GLU A 36 2.38 -1.75 8.67
CA GLU A 36 2.27 -2.59 9.86
C GLU A 36 3.30 -2.24 10.94
N ALA A 37 2.89 -2.39 12.20
CA ALA A 37 3.78 -2.40 13.35
C ALA A 37 3.26 -3.40 14.36
N ILE A 38 4.20 -4.03 15.06
CA ILE A 38 3.92 -5.04 16.07
C ILE A 38 4.39 -4.54 17.42
N LYS A 39 3.53 -4.74 18.40
CA LYS A 39 3.85 -4.59 19.80
C LYS A 39 4.39 -5.94 20.30
N VAL A 40 5.67 -6.00 20.62
CA VAL A 40 6.38 -7.22 21.03
C VAL A 40 6.29 -7.39 22.55
N THR A 41 6.34 -6.30 23.31
CA THR A 41 6.27 -6.34 24.78
C THR A 41 5.08 -5.55 25.31
N LEU A 42 4.59 -5.89 26.50
CA LEU A 42 3.49 -5.15 27.14
C LEU A 42 3.87 -3.70 27.48
N GLU A 43 5.15 -3.45 27.71
CA GLU A 43 5.76 -2.17 28.10
C GLU A 43 5.87 -1.18 26.93
N GLU A 44 5.84 -1.66 25.68
CA GLU A 44 5.85 -0.79 24.53
C GLU A 44 4.60 0.11 24.48
N ASP A 45 4.84 1.40 24.31
CA ASP A 45 3.77 2.37 24.10
C ASP A 45 3.13 2.17 22.73
N ILE A 46 1.82 1.96 22.73
CA ILE A 46 1.01 1.79 21.53
C ILE A 46 1.07 3.02 20.60
N TYR A 47 1.24 4.23 21.16
CA TYR A 47 1.38 5.44 20.35
C TYR A 47 2.67 5.45 19.53
N ASN A 48 3.75 4.85 20.05
CA ASN A 48 4.99 4.67 19.27
C ASN A 48 4.79 3.66 18.13
N CYS A 49 4.03 2.58 18.35
CA CYS A 49 3.67 1.65 17.28
C CYS A 49 2.85 2.36 16.20
N ILE A 50 1.85 3.15 16.57
CA ILE A 50 1.02 3.91 15.62
C ILE A 50 1.88 4.88 14.81
N LYS A 51 2.80 5.61 15.46
CA LYS A 51 3.71 6.53 14.78
C LYS A 51 4.60 5.81 13.76
N LYS A 52 5.13 4.63 14.10
CA LYS A 52 5.90 3.80 13.16
C LYS A 52 5.07 3.38 11.94
N VAL A 53 3.80 2.99 12.16
CA VAL A 53 2.88 2.68 11.05
C VAL A 53 2.66 3.90 10.16
N GLU A 54 2.42 5.06 10.77
CA GLU A 54 2.18 6.30 10.03
C GLU A 54 3.37 6.71 9.16
N GLU A 55 4.60 6.57 9.67
CA GLU A 55 5.82 6.81 8.91
C GLU A 55 5.97 5.83 7.73
N LYS A 56 5.70 4.53 7.94
CA LYS A 56 5.69 3.51 6.87
C LYS A 56 4.66 3.87 5.78
N VAL A 57 3.43 4.17 6.17
CA VAL A 57 2.35 4.56 5.25
C VAL A 57 2.70 5.83 4.49
N TYR A 58 3.27 6.83 5.15
CA TYR A 58 3.68 8.08 4.52
C TYR A 58 4.74 7.85 3.43
N ARG A 59 5.75 7.01 3.73
CA ARG A 59 6.77 6.61 2.75
C ARG A 59 6.14 5.91 1.55
N THR A 60 5.23 4.97 1.78
CA THR A 60 4.52 4.26 0.70
C THR A 60 3.72 5.23 -0.17
N LYS A 61 2.94 6.15 0.42
CA LYS A 61 2.18 7.19 -0.32
C LYS A 61 3.08 8.06 -1.21
N LEU A 62 4.29 8.40 -0.75
CA LEU A 62 5.23 9.18 -1.55
C LEU A 62 5.73 8.42 -2.78
N LEU A 63 6.03 7.13 -2.63
CA LEU A 63 6.46 6.26 -3.74
C LEU A 63 5.31 6.04 -4.74
N GLU A 64 4.13 5.73 -4.22
CA GLU A 64 2.90 5.53 -4.99
C GLU A 64 2.49 6.75 -5.81
N LYS A 65 2.60 7.96 -5.24
CA LYS A 65 2.30 9.21 -5.94
C LYS A 65 3.09 9.36 -7.25
N LYS A 66 4.34 8.87 -7.28
CA LYS A 66 5.16 8.85 -8.49
C LYS A 66 4.66 7.78 -9.48
N SER A 67 4.32 6.60 -8.97
CA SER A 67 3.82 5.49 -9.77
C SER A 67 2.48 5.81 -10.46
N ILE A 68 1.49 6.34 -9.73
CA ILE A 68 0.17 6.70 -10.27
C ILE A 68 0.29 7.70 -11.42
N LYS A 69 1.09 8.76 -11.26
CA LYS A 69 1.30 9.76 -12.31
C LYS A 69 1.85 9.11 -13.58
N SER A 70 2.79 8.17 -13.43
CA SER A 70 3.34 7.43 -14.56
C SER A 70 2.28 6.54 -15.22
N SER A 71 1.46 5.84 -14.44
CA SER A 71 0.40 4.97 -14.96
C SER A 71 -0.66 5.75 -15.74
N ILE A 72 -1.09 6.92 -15.23
CA ILE A 72 -2.04 7.80 -15.92
C ILE A 72 -1.45 8.28 -17.25
N ILE A 73 -0.20 8.75 -17.27
CA ILE A 73 0.45 9.21 -18.51
C ILE A 73 0.55 8.07 -19.53
N ASN A 74 0.89 6.86 -19.09
CA ASN A 74 0.97 5.70 -19.98
C ASN A 74 -0.40 5.31 -20.54
N SER A 75 -1.45 5.33 -19.71
CA SER A 75 -2.82 5.05 -20.13
C SER A 75 -3.30 6.06 -21.17
N LEU A 76 -3.04 7.35 -20.95
CA LEU A 76 -3.33 8.40 -21.92
C LEU A 76 -2.55 8.18 -23.23
N LYS A 77 -1.24 7.92 -23.17
CA LYS A 77 -0.43 7.64 -24.37
C LYS A 77 -0.96 6.45 -25.18
N LYS A 78 -1.34 5.36 -24.51
CA LYS A 78 -1.88 4.17 -25.15
C LYS A 78 -3.21 4.47 -25.86
N SER A 79 -4.11 5.21 -25.20
CA SER A 79 -5.37 5.66 -25.80
C SER A 79 -5.17 6.55 -27.03
N LEU A 80 -4.11 7.37 -27.06
CA LEU A 80 -3.75 8.17 -28.24
C LEU A 80 -3.10 7.34 -29.36
N GLN A 81 -2.43 6.23 -29.07
CA GLN A 81 -1.78 5.36 -30.07
C GLN A 81 -2.74 4.35 -30.70
N GLU A 82 -3.85 4.02 -30.02
CA GLU A 82 -4.91 3.14 -30.54
C GLU A 82 -5.83 3.85 -31.55
N LYS A 83 -5.64 5.15 -31.79
CA LYS A 83 -6.27 5.93 -32.88
C LYS A 83 -5.28 6.22 -34.00
#